data_AF-A0A928DGE3-F1
#
_entry.id   AF-A0A928DGE3-F1
#
_cell.length_a   1.000
_cell.length_b   1.000
_cell.length_c   1.000
_cell.angle_alpha   90.00
_cell.angle_beta   90.00
_cell.angle_gamma   90.00
#
_symmetry.space_group_name_H-M   'P 1'
#
loop_
_entity.id
_entity.type
_entity.pdbx_description
1 polymer ?
#
loop_
_entity_poly.entity_id
_entity_poly.type
_entity_poly.pdbx_seq_one_letter_code
_entity_poly.pdbx_strand_id
1 'polypeptide(L)'
;MKKLITLLLFAVTVFPLLAKHDSAYLNKVSREYVTPHYKFQQKDDAKLIKPLFILMRSGTRDAVEVLQRMNMDASHFLVYGRFIFAHEDMYESTHEGTSVFEKEKELSETLSREYDVYIIGQFEFLKLPKMAQFQILDAVRNGKSLIIVKSGRVGKLPYRKLYEKPIDLPRELKLFPKVTKRSIVQAYQVGKGKYITVSWGVQENIVGRSILPGLPYSNQWKTQNENAAAFFAMLCRYAAGRDLTVKNPEIRIRDAWNNDVTNVKSLPGGTYYKDLIGSNGAFKVEAFKVTSPIGQVKI
;
A
#
# COMPACT_ATOMS: atom_id res chain seq x y z
N MET A 1 11.86 -46.09 -39.76
CA MET A 1 10.81 -46.05 -38.71
C MET A 1 11.35 -46.23 -37.29
N LYS A 2 12.15 -47.26 -36.96
CA LYS A 2 12.66 -47.48 -35.58
C LYS A 2 13.41 -46.28 -34.98
N LYS A 3 14.27 -45.60 -35.76
CA LYS A 3 15.02 -44.40 -35.31
C LYS A 3 14.13 -43.16 -35.02
N LEU A 4 12.97 -43.06 -35.68
CA LEU A 4 12.03 -41.94 -35.47
C LEU A 4 11.26 -42.11 -34.15
N ILE A 5 10.91 -43.35 -33.81
CA ILE A 5 10.22 -43.71 -32.56
C ILE A 5 11.14 -43.50 -31.35
N THR A 6 12.45 -43.81 -31.46
CA THR A 6 13.42 -43.57 -30.38
C THR A 6 13.62 -42.09 -30.09
N LEU A 7 13.65 -41.23 -31.13
CA LEU A 7 13.76 -39.78 -30.97
C LEU A 7 12.49 -39.18 -30.33
N LEU A 8 11.32 -39.68 -30.70
CA LEU A 8 10.04 -39.27 -30.14
C LEU A 8 9.91 -39.68 -28.66
N LEU A 9 10.36 -40.88 -28.29
CA LEU A 9 10.36 -41.32 -26.88
C LEU A 9 11.35 -40.50 -26.02
N PHE A 10 12.50 -40.11 -26.56
CA PHE A 10 13.46 -39.26 -25.82
C PHE A 10 12.93 -37.82 -25.65
N ALA A 11 12.19 -37.30 -26.62
CA ALA A 11 11.50 -36.02 -26.48
C ALA A 11 10.36 -36.08 -25.44
N VAL A 12 9.59 -37.18 -25.37
CA VAL A 12 8.48 -37.26 -24.41
C VAL A 12 8.96 -37.47 -22.96
N THR A 13 10.16 -38.03 -22.73
CA THR A 13 10.69 -38.24 -21.36
C THR A 13 11.47 -37.06 -20.80
N VAL A 14 12.04 -36.17 -21.62
CA VAL A 14 12.83 -35.01 -21.14
C VAL A 14 11.95 -33.77 -20.88
N PHE A 15 10.82 -33.63 -21.57
CA PHE A 15 9.94 -32.46 -21.41
C PHE A 15 9.16 -32.36 -20.07
N PRO A 16 8.68 -33.44 -19.43
CA PRO A 16 7.95 -33.31 -18.16
C PRO A 16 8.83 -32.97 -16.96
N LEU A 17 10.17 -33.01 -17.09
CA LEU A 17 11.12 -32.73 -16.00
C LEU A 17 11.45 -31.24 -15.82
N LEU A 18 10.99 -30.36 -16.71
CA LEU A 18 11.23 -28.91 -16.66
C LEU A 18 9.95 -28.06 -16.64
N ALA A 19 8.78 -28.70 -16.67
CA ALA A 19 7.51 -27.99 -16.56
C ALA A 19 7.28 -27.58 -15.10
N LYS A 20 7.43 -26.29 -14.82
CA LYS A 20 7.08 -25.69 -13.53
C LYS A 20 5.55 -25.56 -13.40
N HIS A 21 5.05 -25.57 -12.17
CA HIS A 21 3.65 -25.33 -11.86
C HIS A 21 3.26 -23.86 -12.08
N ASP A 22 2.04 -23.62 -12.56
CA ASP A 22 1.44 -22.28 -12.60
C ASP A 22 1.42 -21.68 -11.19
N SER A 23 2.01 -20.49 -11.09
CA SER A 23 2.26 -19.79 -9.84
C SER A 23 1.47 -18.48 -9.74
N ALA A 24 0.38 -18.34 -10.49
CA ALA A 24 -0.47 -17.14 -10.46
C ALA A 24 -0.86 -16.74 -9.02
N TYR A 25 -1.14 -17.69 -8.14
CA TYR A 25 -1.48 -17.43 -6.73
C TYR A 25 -0.30 -16.89 -5.88
N LEU A 26 0.95 -17.09 -6.32
CA LEU A 26 2.15 -16.56 -5.67
C LEU A 26 2.57 -15.19 -6.23
N ASN A 27 2.22 -14.91 -7.49
CA ASN A 27 2.79 -13.79 -8.24
C ASN A 27 1.77 -12.75 -8.70
N LYS A 28 0.47 -13.06 -8.74
CA LYS A 28 -0.59 -12.14 -9.15
C LYS A 28 -1.42 -11.67 -7.97
N VAL A 29 -1.88 -10.43 -8.04
CA VAL A 29 -2.82 -9.84 -7.07
C VAL A 29 -4.21 -9.82 -7.70
N SER A 30 -5.14 -10.60 -7.14
CA SER A 30 -6.55 -10.55 -7.52
C SER A 30 -7.30 -9.45 -6.76
N ARG A 31 -8.27 -8.81 -7.43
CA ARG A 31 -9.20 -7.84 -6.84
C ARG A 31 -10.61 -8.41 -6.65
N GLU A 32 -10.80 -9.70 -6.91
CA GLU A 32 -12.13 -10.37 -6.87
C GLU A 32 -12.72 -10.37 -5.46
N TYR A 33 -11.88 -10.49 -4.43
CA TYR A 33 -12.35 -10.44 -3.05
C TYR A 33 -12.53 -8.99 -2.59
N VAL A 34 -13.78 -8.58 -2.48
CA VAL A 34 -14.17 -7.26 -2.00
C VAL A 34 -14.52 -7.33 -0.51
N THR A 35 -13.70 -6.68 0.32
CA THR A 35 -14.04 -6.53 1.75
C THR A 35 -15.18 -5.54 1.91
N PRO A 36 -16.06 -5.66 2.91
CA PRO A 36 -16.96 -4.56 3.27
C PRO A 36 -16.13 -3.33 3.65
N HIS A 37 -16.16 -2.31 2.80
CA HIS A 37 -15.42 -1.06 2.98
C HIS A 37 -16.30 0.13 2.61
N TYR A 38 -15.88 1.32 3.03
CA TYR A 38 -16.58 2.54 2.68
C TYR A 38 -16.19 2.91 1.26
N LYS A 39 -17.19 3.08 0.40
CA LYS A 39 -16.97 3.68 -0.91
C LYS A 39 -16.60 5.14 -0.71
N PHE A 40 -15.33 5.46 -0.83
CA PHE A 40 -14.90 6.85 -1.01
C PHE A 40 -15.38 7.28 -2.40
N GLN A 41 -15.98 8.46 -2.51
CA GLN A 41 -16.54 8.94 -3.76
C GLN A 41 -15.40 9.01 -4.79
N GLN A 42 -15.36 8.07 -5.73
CA GLN A 42 -14.36 8.07 -6.79
C GLN A 42 -14.81 9.11 -7.80
N LYS A 43 -14.20 10.30 -7.79
CA LYS A 43 -14.23 11.08 -9.03
C LYS A 43 -13.20 10.46 -9.96
N ASP A 44 -13.60 10.27 -11.20
CA ASP A 44 -12.66 9.99 -12.26
C ASP A 44 -11.77 11.21 -12.45
N ASP A 45 -10.57 11.17 -11.85
CA ASP A 45 -9.48 11.98 -12.37
C ASP A 45 -9.41 11.69 -13.87
N ALA A 46 -9.22 12.73 -14.70
CA ALA A 46 -9.06 12.55 -16.14
C ALA A 46 -7.95 11.54 -16.49
N LYS A 47 -6.99 11.34 -15.57
CA LYS A 47 -5.98 10.29 -15.64
C LYS A 47 -5.81 9.64 -14.27
N LEU A 48 -6.03 8.33 -14.20
CA LEU A 48 -5.77 7.52 -13.01
C LEU A 48 -4.30 7.60 -12.59
N ILE A 49 -4.08 7.57 -11.27
CA ILE A 49 -2.73 7.42 -10.70
C ILE A 49 -2.22 6.03 -11.05
N LYS A 50 -0.94 5.94 -11.44
CA LYS A 50 -0.26 4.68 -11.76
C LYS A 50 0.76 4.28 -10.69
N PRO A 51 0.36 3.66 -9.57
CA PRO A 51 1.33 3.18 -8.59
C PRO A 51 1.93 1.84 -9.01
N LEU A 52 3.23 1.64 -8.72
CA LEU A 52 3.84 0.32 -8.63
C LEU A 52 3.99 -0.08 -7.17
N PHE A 53 3.27 -1.11 -6.75
CA PHE A 53 3.39 -1.70 -5.42
C PHE A 53 4.42 -2.84 -5.42
N ILE A 54 5.51 -2.68 -4.68
CA ILE A 54 6.51 -3.71 -4.39
C ILE A 54 6.22 -4.25 -2.99
N LEU A 55 5.67 -5.47 -2.91
CA LEU A 55 5.07 -6.02 -1.69
C LEU A 55 5.57 -7.42 -1.41
N MET A 56 5.55 -7.81 -0.14
CA MET A 56 5.66 -9.22 0.23
C MET A 56 4.37 -9.95 -0.22
N ARG A 57 4.49 -11.21 -0.65
CA ARG A 57 3.33 -12.05 -1.05
C ARG A 57 2.19 -12.04 -0.01
N SER A 58 2.54 -12.08 1.28
CA SER A 58 1.55 -12.12 2.37
C SER A 58 0.80 -10.80 2.59
N GLY A 59 1.30 -9.66 2.10
CA GLY A 59 0.69 -8.35 2.36
C GLY A 59 0.03 -7.69 1.15
N THR A 60 -0.33 -8.49 0.13
CA THR A 60 -1.04 -8.03 -1.08
C THR A 60 -2.43 -7.47 -0.78
N ARG A 61 -3.10 -8.03 0.25
CA ARG A 61 -4.41 -7.57 0.74
C ARG A 61 -4.45 -6.06 0.99
N ASP A 62 -3.36 -5.49 1.51
CA ASP A 62 -3.32 -4.06 1.82
C ASP A 62 -3.44 -3.18 0.59
N ALA A 63 -2.76 -3.56 -0.50
CA ALA A 63 -2.88 -2.83 -1.76
C ALA A 63 -4.30 -2.95 -2.32
N VAL A 64 -4.90 -4.14 -2.28
CA VAL A 64 -6.29 -4.35 -2.68
C VAL A 64 -7.25 -3.46 -1.85
N GLU A 65 -7.06 -3.40 -0.53
CA GLU A 65 -7.84 -2.52 0.34
C GLU A 65 -7.67 -1.03 -0.03
N VAL A 66 -6.45 -0.56 -0.32
CA VAL A 66 -6.24 0.82 -0.78
C VAL A 66 -6.92 1.08 -2.14
N LEU A 67 -6.84 0.13 -3.07
CA LEU A 67 -7.41 0.23 -4.42
C LEU A 67 -8.93 0.17 -4.44
N GLN A 68 -9.54 -0.48 -3.45
CA GLN A 68 -10.98 -0.44 -3.21
C GLN A 68 -11.44 0.95 -2.77
N ARG A 69 -10.54 1.77 -2.20
CA ARG A 69 -10.85 3.10 -1.68
C ARG A 69 -10.55 4.22 -2.66
N MET A 70 -9.65 4.02 -3.60
CA MET A 70 -9.42 4.98 -4.67
C MET A 70 -9.09 4.26 -5.96
N ASN A 71 -9.76 4.67 -7.03
CA ASN A 71 -9.51 4.12 -8.35
C ASN A 71 -8.09 4.48 -8.81
N MET A 72 -7.26 3.47 -9.08
CA MET A 72 -5.89 3.60 -9.57
C MET A 72 -5.57 2.49 -10.58
N ASP A 73 -4.76 2.84 -11.59
CA ASP A 73 -4.17 1.92 -12.56
C ASP A 73 -2.88 1.33 -11.99
N ALA A 74 -3.06 0.43 -11.00
CA ALA A 74 -1.96 -0.11 -10.21
C ALA A 74 -1.32 -1.36 -10.80
N SER A 75 0.01 -1.38 -10.82
CA SER A 75 0.82 -2.59 -11.01
C SER A 75 1.36 -3.10 -9.68
N HIS A 76 1.69 -4.40 -9.64
CA HIS A 76 2.22 -5.06 -8.46
C HIS A 76 3.45 -5.87 -8.84
N PHE A 77 4.43 -5.91 -7.95
CA PHE A 77 5.57 -6.80 -8.01
C PHE A 77 5.72 -7.46 -6.63
N LEU A 78 5.66 -8.78 -6.59
CA LEU A 78 5.66 -9.53 -5.33
C LEU A 78 7.04 -10.10 -5.04
N VAL A 79 7.62 -9.73 -3.90
CA VAL A 79 8.81 -10.37 -3.33
C VAL A 79 8.41 -11.51 -2.41
N TYR A 80 9.30 -12.48 -2.22
CA TYR A 80 9.03 -13.65 -1.37
C TYR A 80 8.64 -13.25 0.05
N GLY A 81 9.44 -12.36 0.68
CA GLY A 81 9.21 -11.93 2.05
C GLY A 81 9.94 -10.65 2.42
N ARG A 82 9.91 -10.30 3.70
CA ARG A 82 10.38 -9.00 4.21
C ARG A 82 11.84 -8.67 3.86
N PHE A 83 12.69 -9.69 3.90
CA PHE A 83 14.14 -9.57 3.73
C PHE A 83 14.67 -10.41 2.55
N ILE A 84 13.77 -11.09 1.85
CA ILE A 84 14.08 -12.10 0.83
C ILE A 84 13.39 -11.67 -0.46
N PHE A 85 14.20 -11.29 -1.45
CA PHE A 85 13.72 -10.86 -2.76
C PHE A 85 13.01 -12.02 -3.49
N ALA A 86 13.71 -13.14 -3.62
CA ALA A 86 13.26 -14.41 -4.17
C ALA A 86 13.92 -15.54 -3.38
N HIS A 87 13.34 -16.73 -3.38
CA HIS A 87 13.84 -17.89 -2.65
C HIS A 87 13.93 -19.09 -3.60
N GLU A 88 15.03 -19.84 -3.53
CA GLU A 88 15.31 -20.98 -4.43
C GLU A 88 15.48 -22.24 -3.60
N ASP A 89 14.37 -22.78 -3.10
CA ASP A 89 14.33 -24.09 -2.44
C ASP A 89 13.55 -25.11 -3.29
N MET A 90 13.47 -26.36 -2.81
CA MET A 90 12.76 -27.44 -3.51
C MET A 90 11.26 -27.16 -3.73
N TYR A 91 10.65 -26.26 -2.97
CA TYR A 91 9.25 -25.89 -3.11
C TYR A 91 9.08 -24.74 -4.10
N GLU A 92 9.85 -23.67 -3.93
CA GLU A 92 9.78 -22.50 -4.80
C GLU A 92 10.25 -22.80 -6.22
N SER A 93 11.33 -23.57 -6.38
CA SER A 93 11.91 -23.90 -7.69
C SER A 93 10.96 -24.68 -8.61
N THR A 94 9.95 -25.34 -8.06
CA THR A 94 8.92 -26.05 -8.84
C THR A 94 7.84 -25.13 -9.42
N HIS A 95 7.84 -23.84 -9.07
CA HIS A 95 6.84 -22.86 -9.50
C HIS A 95 7.44 -21.84 -10.48
N GLU A 96 6.67 -21.39 -11.46
CA GLU A 96 7.11 -20.35 -12.41
C GLU A 96 7.32 -19.00 -11.71
N GLY A 97 8.25 -18.17 -12.19
CA GLY A 97 8.37 -16.79 -11.71
C GLY A 97 8.83 -16.63 -10.25
N THR A 98 9.40 -17.67 -9.65
CA THR A 98 9.85 -17.67 -8.24
C THR A 98 11.37 -17.63 -8.09
N SER A 99 12.13 -18.03 -9.11
CA SER A 99 13.59 -18.00 -9.07
C SER A 99 14.11 -16.56 -9.04
N VAL A 100 15.33 -16.36 -8.57
CA VAL A 100 15.97 -15.04 -8.52
C VAL A 100 16.02 -14.46 -9.93
N PHE A 101 16.46 -15.25 -10.91
CA PHE A 101 16.57 -14.80 -12.31
C PHE A 101 15.21 -14.37 -12.90
N GLU A 102 14.16 -15.18 -12.73
CA GLU A 102 12.83 -14.84 -13.24
C GLU A 102 12.28 -13.58 -12.55
N LYS A 103 12.51 -13.42 -11.24
CA LYS A 103 12.09 -12.23 -10.50
C LYS A 103 12.85 -10.96 -10.88
N GLU A 104 14.14 -11.07 -11.16
CA GLU A 104 14.92 -9.94 -11.68
C GLU A 104 14.41 -9.51 -13.05
N LYS A 105 14.12 -10.47 -13.94
CA LYS A 105 13.53 -10.21 -15.26
C LYS A 105 12.14 -9.57 -15.14
N GLU A 106 11.24 -10.16 -14.34
CA GLU A 106 9.89 -9.62 -14.08
C GLU A 106 9.96 -8.19 -13.55
N LEU A 107 10.85 -7.92 -12.57
CA LEU A 107 11.02 -6.57 -12.02
C LEU A 107 11.54 -5.59 -13.08
N SER A 108 12.51 -6.00 -13.89
CA SER A 108 13.05 -5.16 -14.96
C SER A 108 11.98 -4.81 -16.00
N GLU A 109 11.18 -5.79 -16.43
CA GLU A 109 10.06 -5.59 -17.35
C GLU A 109 8.99 -4.70 -16.74
N THR A 110 8.69 -4.88 -15.45
CA THR A 110 7.74 -4.05 -14.71
C THR A 110 8.23 -2.60 -14.67
N LEU A 111 9.48 -2.36 -14.29
CA LEU A 111 10.09 -1.03 -14.19
C LEU A 111 10.29 -0.33 -15.54
N SER A 112 10.18 -1.04 -16.67
CA SER A 112 10.20 -0.43 -18.00
C SER A 112 8.94 0.40 -18.29
N ARG A 113 7.87 0.20 -17.50
CA ARG A 113 6.62 0.96 -17.60
C ARG A 113 6.70 2.27 -16.83
N GLU A 114 5.89 3.24 -17.23
CA GLU A 114 5.79 4.51 -16.52
C GLU A 114 4.84 4.44 -15.32
N TYR A 115 5.36 4.82 -14.15
CA TYR A 115 4.60 4.95 -12.91
C TYR A 115 4.63 6.39 -12.40
N ASP A 116 3.61 6.78 -11.66
CA ASP A 116 3.57 8.06 -10.95
C ASP A 116 4.23 7.95 -9.57
N VAL A 117 4.10 6.78 -8.94
CA VAL A 117 4.56 6.51 -7.58
C VAL A 117 5.06 5.07 -7.46
N TYR A 118 6.22 4.90 -6.84
CA TYR A 118 6.76 3.61 -6.42
C TYR A 118 6.50 3.42 -4.93
N ILE A 119 5.98 2.27 -4.53
CA ILE A 119 5.56 2.00 -3.15
C ILE A 119 6.23 0.72 -2.69
N ILE A 120 6.99 0.78 -1.61
CA ILE A 120 7.68 -0.38 -1.02
C ILE A 120 7.06 -0.68 0.33
N GLY A 121 6.30 -1.77 0.37
CA GLY A 121 5.58 -2.20 1.56
C GLY A 121 6.36 -3.22 2.37
N GLN A 122 6.86 -2.81 3.55
CA GLN A 122 7.64 -3.60 4.52
C GLN A 122 8.92 -4.27 4.01
N PHE A 123 9.14 -4.40 2.70
CA PHE A 123 10.39 -4.88 2.09
C PHE A 123 11.54 -3.88 2.24
N GLU A 124 12.78 -4.35 2.23
CA GLU A 124 13.96 -3.48 2.26
C GLU A 124 14.36 -3.03 0.86
N PHE A 125 14.31 -1.71 0.60
CA PHE A 125 14.69 -1.14 -0.70
C PHE A 125 16.08 -1.59 -1.17
N LEU A 126 17.05 -1.69 -0.24
CA LEU A 126 18.43 -2.06 -0.55
C LEU A 126 18.59 -3.52 -0.99
N LYS A 127 17.57 -4.36 -0.79
CA LYS A 127 17.54 -5.76 -1.22
C LYS A 127 17.00 -5.93 -2.65
N LEU A 128 16.51 -4.86 -3.28
CA LEU A 128 16.22 -4.89 -4.72
C LEU A 128 17.51 -5.02 -5.53
N PRO A 129 17.47 -5.53 -6.78
CA PRO A 129 18.60 -5.46 -7.70
C PRO A 129 19.11 -4.02 -7.85
N LYS A 130 20.42 -3.83 -8.03
CA LYS A 130 21.04 -2.49 -8.07
C LYS A 130 20.49 -1.62 -9.21
N MET A 131 20.23 -2.23 -10.36
CA MET A 131 19.62 -1.53 -11.50
C MET A 131 18.21 -1.04 -11.17
N ALA A 132 17.39 -1.86 -10.50
CA ALA A 132 16.06 -1.47 -10.05
C ALA A 132 16.10 -0.32 -9.04
N GLN A 133 17.04 -0.36 -8.08
CA GLN A 133 17.26 0.75 -7.13
C GLN A 133 17.59 2.05 -7.89
N PHE A 134 18.49 1.98 -8.88
CA PHE A 134 18.87 3.12 -9.70
C PHE A 134 17.68 3.68 -10.51
N GLN A 135 16.95 2.83 -11.22
CA GLN A 135 15.79 3.23 -12.03
C GLN A 135 14.72 3.93 -11.19
N ILE A 136 14.40 3.39 -10.01
CA ILE A 136 13.42 4.01 -9.10
C ILE A 136 13.92 5.38 -8.63
N LEU A 137 15.18 5.48 -8.17
CA LEU A 137 15.72 6.75 -7.68
C LEU A 137 15.87 7.80 -8.79
N ASP A 138 16.21 7.38 -10.02
CA ASP A 138 16.26 8.27 -11.17
C ASP A 138 14.87 8.78 -11.56
N ALA A 139 13.87 7.90 -11.59
CA ALA A 139 12.48 8.29 -11.82
C ALA A 139 12.00 9.29 -10.75
N VAL A 140 12.36 9.08 -9.48
CA VAL A 140 12.06 10.03 -8.40
C VAL A 140 12.72 11.38 -8.66
N ARG A 141 14.03 11.40 -8.97
CA ARG A 141 14.74 12.64 -9.34
C ARG A 141 14.05 13.38 -10.49
N ASN A 142 13.46 12.64 -11.43
CA ASN A 142 12.81 13.17 -12.63
C ASN A 142 11.32 13.51 -12.46
N GLY A 143 10.73 13.38 -11.26
CA GLY A 143 9.39 13.89 -10.97
C GLY A 143 8.42 12.87 -10.40
N LYS A 144 8.80 11.59 -10.33
CA LYS A 144 7.98 10.55 -9.70
C LYS A 144 8.19 10.55 -8.19
N SER A 145 7.41 9.76 -7.46
CA SER A 145 7.57 9.68 -5.99
C SER A 145 7.90 8.26 -5.53
N LEU A 146 8.63 8.13 -4.43
CA LEU A 146 8.90 6.87 -3.74
C LEU A 146 8.33 6.94 -2.33
N ILE A 147 7.48 5.99 -1.99
CA ILE A 147 6.94 5.80 -0.64
C ILE A 147 7.53 4.51 -0.05
N ILE A 148 8.22 4.61 1.09
CA ILE A 148 8.70 3.45 1.85
C ILE A 148 7.88 3.31 3.13
N VAL A 149 7.26 2.15 3.29
CA VAL A 149 6.40 1.84 4.43
C VAL A 149 7.06 0.81 5.35
N LYS A 150 7.05 1.08 6.65
CA LYS A 150 7.49 0.15 7.70
C LYS A 150 6.52 0.18 8.88
N SER A 151 6.34 -0.97 9.52
CA SER A 151 5.55 -1.08 10.75
C SER A 151 6.25 -0.38 11.92
N GLY A 152 7.55 -0.63 12.09
CA GLY A 152 8.41 0.00 13.09
C GLY A 152 9.11 1.27 12.58
N ARG A 153 10.27 1.57 13.16
CA ARG A 153 11.10 2.72 12.74
C ARG A 153 11.58 2.52 11.31
N VAL A 154 11.41 3.54 10.47
CA VAL A 154 11.99 3.53 9.13
C VAL A 154 13.50 3.80 9.25
N GLY A 155 14.31 2.79 8.96
CA GLY A 155 15.76 2.97 8.82
C GLY A 155 16.07 3.96 7.70
N LYS A 156 17.14 4.75 7.85
CA LYS A 156 17.60 5.64 6.77
C LYS A 156 18.30 4.80 5.69
N LEU A 157 17.98 5.08 4.43
CA LEU A 157 18.77 4.63 3.30
C LEU A 157 20.14 5.31 3.32
N PRO A 158 21.20 4.68 2.78
CA PRO A 158 22.56 5.25 2.75
C PRO A 158 22.68 6.48 1.84
N TYR A 159 21.64 6.82 1.08
CA TYR A 159 21.62 7.94 0.15
C TYR A 159 21.26 9.25 0.86
N ARG A 160 22.27 9.96 1.39
CA ARG A 160 22.08 11.22 2.12
C ARG A 160 21.23 12.26 1.36
N LYS A 161 21.40 12.34 0.04
CA LYS A 161 20.64 13.26 -0.85
C LYS A 161 19.13 13.12 -0.76
N LEU A 162 18.61 11.96 -0.34
CA LEU A 162 17.17 11.76 -0.15
C LEU A 162 16.59 12.57 1.00
N TYR A 163 17.43 13.06 1.91
CA TYR A 163 17.00 13.69 3.17
C TYR A 163 17.34 15.18 3.25
N GLU A 164 17.93 15.76 2.21
CA GLU A 164 18.47 17.13 2.25
C GLU A 164 17.39 18.22 2.33
N LYS A 165 16.24 18.00 1.69
CA LYS A 165 15.16 18.99 1.58
C LYS A 165 13.86 18.45 2.17
N PRO A 166 13.69 18.46 3.50
CA PRO A 166 12.42 18.08 4.11
C PRO A 166 11.31 19.00 3.61
N ILE A 167 10.13 18.44 3.36
CA ILE A 167 8.94 19.18 2.97
C ILE A 167 7.79 18.87 3.93
N ASP A 168 7.01 19.89 4.22
CA ASP A 168 5.83 19.74 5.05
C ASP A 168 4.73 18.96 4.32
N LEU A 169 4.10 18.04 5.03
CA LEU A 169 2.88 17.41 4.51
C LEU A 169 1.78 18.47 4.36
N PRO A 170 0.97 18.40 3.28
CA PRO A 170 -0.22 19.22 3.12
C PRO A 170 -1.16 19.11 4.32
N ARG A 171 -1.91 20.19 4.57
CA ARG A 171 -2.85 20.29 5.68
C ARG A 171 -3.86 19.14 5.66
N GLU A 172 -4.32 18.74 4.48
CA GLU A 172 -5.31 17.70 4.25
C GLU A 172 -4.85 16.35 4.82
N LEU A 173 -3.58 15.99 4.61
CA LEU A 173 -2.99 14.77 5.17
C LEU A 173 -2.80 14.87 6.69
N LYS A 174 -2.49 16.06 7.21
CA LYS A 174 -2.31 16.31 8.64
C LYS A 174 -3.62 16.20 9.45
N LEU A 175 -4.77 16.29 8.77
CA LEU A 175 -6.09 16.21 9.42
C LEU A 175 -6.50 14.78 9.75
N PHE A 176 -5.93 13.78 9.08
CA PHE A 176 -6.23 12.39 9.40
C PHE A 176 -5.82 12.05 10.84
N PRO A 177 -6.66 11.29 11.57
CA PRO A 177 -6.28 10.83 12.89
C PRO A 177 -5.04 9.95 12.77
N LYS A 178 -4.06 10.19 13.64
CA LYS A 178 -2.90 9.31 13.72
C LYS A 178 -3.37 7.91 14.06
N VAL A 179 -2.97 6.94 13.24
CA VAL A 179 -3.25 5.52 13.47
C VAL A 179 -2.74 5.10 14.85
N THR A 180 -1.51 5.47 15.19
CA THR A 180 -0.95 5.34 16.54
C THR A 180 -0.25 6.63 16.96
N LYS A 181 -0.04 6.82 18.27
CA LYS A 181 0.76 7.95 18.79
C LYS A 181 2.19 8.00 18.22
N ARG A 182 2.70 6.85 17.77
CA ARG A 182 4.05 6.66 17.21
C ARG A 182 4.07 6.70 15.69
N SER A 183 2.92 6.84 15.02
CA SER A 183 2.89 6.97 13.57
C SER A 183 3.58 8.25 13.12
N ILE A 184 4.52 8.11 12.19
CA ILE A 184 5.35 9.18 11.65
C ILE A 184 5.30 9.08 10.13
N VAL A 185 5.03 10.22 9.50
CA VAL A 185 5.15 10.38 8.04
C VAL A 185 6.08 11.55 7.78
N GLN A 186 7.13 11.33 6.99
CA GLN A 186 8.08 12.36 6.59
C GLN A 186 8.15 12.38 5.08
N ALA A 187 8.28 13.58 4.52
CA ALA A 187 8.44 13.79 3.09
C ALA A 187 9.68 14.65 2.84
N TYR A 188 10.36 14.36 1.75
CA TYR A 188 11.55 15.06 1.30
C TYR A 188 11.46 15.30 -0.19
N GLN A 189 11.85 16.49 -0.65
CA GLN A 189 11.95 16.80 -2.08
C GLN A 189 13.25 16.21 -2.64
N VAL A 190 13.15 15.46 -3.73
CA VAL A 190 14.29 14.83 -4.42
C VAL A 190 14.22 15.13 -5.90
N GLY A 191 15.05 16.04 -6.39
CA GLY A 191 14.92 16.57 -7.75
C GLY A 191 13.54 17.18 -7.96
N LYS A 192 12.79 16.70 -8.94
CA LYS A 192 11.40 17.10 -9.22
C LYS A 192 10.37 16.27 -8.44
N GLY A 193 10.77 15.14 -7.87
CA GLY A 193 9.89 14.19 -7.19
C GLY A 193 9.99 14.22 -5.67
N LYS A 194 9.40 13.21 -5.02
CA LYS A 194 9.33 13.13 -3.56
C LYS A 194 9.81 11.78 -3.04
N TYR A 195 10.53 11.81 -1.94
CA TYR A 195 10.81 10.63 -1.13
C TYR A 195 10.01 10.72 0.17
N ILE A 196 9.14 9.74 0.43
CA ILE A 196 8.21 9.73 1.55
C ILE A 196 8.44 8.47 2.37
N THR A 197 8.56 8.62 3.69
CA THR A 197 8.63 7.50 4.62
C THR A 197 7.37 7.46 5.49
N VAL A 198 6.82 6.26 5.65
CA VAL A 198 5.67 5.99 6.51
C VAL A 198 6.09 4.96 7.55
N SER A 199 6.05 5.35 8.81
CA SER A 199 6.21 4.48 9.97
C SER A 199 4.90 4.43 10.71
N TRP A 200 4.31 3.24 10.87
CA TRP A 200 3.05 3.11 11.61
C TRP A 200 3.27 3.12 13.13
N GLY A 201 4.48 2.89 13.60
CA GLY A 201 4.83 2.86 15.01
C GLY A 201 4.21 1.68 15.76
N VAL A 202 3.85 0.61 15.03
CA VAL A 202 3.33 -0.65 15.55
C VAL A 202 4.42 -1.72 15.55
N GLN A 203 4.26 -2.73 16.41
CA GLN A 203 5.20 -3.85 16.44
C GLN A 203 5.15 -4.61 15.12
N GLU A 204 6.31 -5.06 14.66
CA GLU A 204 6.51 -5.60 13.32
C GLU A 204 5.94 -7.01 13.10
N ASN A 205 5.35 -7.61 14.14
CA ASN A 205 5.01 -9.04 14.21
C ASN A 205 3.61 -9.41 13.69
N ILE A 206 2.88 -8.48 13.06
CA ILE A 206 1.57 -8.83 12.48
C ILE A 206 1.81 -9.30 11.04
N VAL A 207 1.77 -10.63 10.90
CA VAL A 207 1.89 -11.36 9.64
C VAL A 207 0.83 -10.85 8.65
N GLY A 208 1.21 -10.70 7.38
CA GLY A 208 0.28 -10.41 6.29
C GLY A 208 -0.02 -8.93 6.03
N ARG A 209 0.81 -8.00 6.52
CA ARG A 209 0.66 -6.56 6.27
C ARG A 209 1.92 -5.99 5.62
N SER A 210 1.77 -5.30 4.49
CA SER A 210 2.87 -4.66 3.76
C SER A 210 2.77 -3.14 3.78
N ILE A 211 1.55 -2.58 3.73
CA ILE A 211 1.32 -1.14 3.57
C ILE A 211 0.51 -0.59 4.74
N LEU A 212 -0.50 -1.33 5.20
CA LEU A 212 -1.38 -0.89 6.26
C LEU A 212 -0.83 -1.31 7.62
N PRO A 213 -1.17 -0.58 8.71
CA PRO A 213 -0.73 -0.95 10.04
C PRO A 213 -1.31 -2.31 10.44
N GLY A 214 -0.49 -3.13 11.12
CA GLY A 214 -1.00 -4.22 11.94
C GLY A 214 -1.60 -3.63 13.21
N LEU A 215 -2.92 -3.67 13.34
CA LEU A 215 -3.64 -3.13 14.50
C LEU A 215 -4.20 -4.26 15.35
N PRO A 216 -4.09 -4.20 16.68
CA PRO A 216 -4.75 -5.16 17.56
C PRO A 216 -6.27 -5.01 17.45
N TYR A 217 -6.98 -6.13 17.51
CA TYR A 217 -8.44 -6.10 17.54
C TYR A 217 -8.94 -5.35 18.78
N SER A 218 -9.82 -4.40 18.54
CA SER A 218 -10.46 -3.55 19.55
C SER A 218 -11.73 -2.94 18.97
N ASN A 219 -12.53 -2.31 19.82
CA ASN A 219 -13.75 -1.61 19.39
C ASN A 219 -13.48 -0.44 18.43
N GLN A 220 -12.21 -0.03 18.26
CA GLN A 220 -11.79 1.03 17.33
C GLN A 220 -11.02 0.50 16.12
N TRP A 221 -10.70 -0.80 16.09
CA TRP A 221 -9.82 -1.40 15.08
C TRP A 221 -10.31 -1.13 13.66
N LYS A 222 -11.62 -1.32 13.42
CA LYS A 222 -12.22 -1.14 12.10
C LYS A 222 -12.08 0.30 11.61
N THR A 223 -12.41 1.27 12.46
CA THR A 223 -12.29 2.69 12.12
C THR A 223 -10.84 3.13 11.94
N GLN A 224 -9.91 2.62 12.77
CA GLN A 224 -8.48 2.87 12.60
C GLN A 224 -7.94 2.28 11.28
N ASN A 225 -8.39 1.07 10.91
CA ASN A 225 -8.01 0.45 9.63
C ASN A 225 -8.53 1.25 8.43
N GLU A 226 -9.80 1.67 8.45
CA GLU A 226 -10.36 2.52 7.40
C GLU A 226 -9.60 3.84 7.25
N ASN A 227 -9.32 4.49 8.39
CA ASN A 227 -8.59 5.76 8.38
C ASN A 227 -7.16 5.59 7.85
N ALA A 228 -6.49 4.49 8.19
CA ALA A 228 -5.16 4.19 7.68
C ALA A 228 -5.18 3.97 6.16
N ALA A 229 -6.15 3.20 5.65
CA ALA A 229 -6.27 2.91 4.23
C ALA A 229 -6.65 4.16 3.42
N ALA A 230 -7.58 4.98 3.93
CA ALA A 230 -7.96 6.26 3.33
C ALA A 230 -6.80 7.28 3.36
N PHE A 231 -6.08 7.37 4.47
CA PHE A 231 -4.87 8.19 4.57
C PHE A 231 -3.84 7.75 3.53
N PHE A 232 -3.58 6.45 3.43
CA PHE A 232 -2.57 5.93 2.50
C PHE A 232 -2.98 6.16 1.04
N ALA A 233 -4.27 6.00 0.73
CA ALA A 233 -4.82 6.38 -0.56
C ALA A 233 -4.52 7.88 -0.85
N MET A 234 -4.92 8.79 0.03
CA MET A 234 -4.65 10.23 -0.13
C MET A 234 -3.15 10.56 -0.20
N LEU A 235 -2.29 9.80 0.49
CA LEU A 235 -0.84 9.92 0.39
C LEU A 235 -0.34 9.55 -1.02
N CYS A 236 -0.89 8.51 -1.64
CA CYS A 236 -0.59 8.17 -3.03
C CYS A 236 -1.00 9.29 -3.99
N ARG A 237 -2.16 9.91 -3.75
CA ARG A 237 -2.66 11.08 -4.51
C ARG A 237 -1.70 12.26 -4.40
N TYR A 238 -1.25 12.57 -3.19
CA TYR A 238 -0.24 13.60 -2.92
C TYR A 238 1.11 13.30 -3.61
N ALA A 239 1.57 12.05 -3.48
CA ALA A 239 2.82 11.59 -4.08
C ALA A 239 2.77 11.71 -5.61
N ALA A 240 1.62 11.45 -6.22
CA ALA A 240 1.38 11.62 -7.66
C ALA A 240 1.18 13.09 -8.09
N GLY A 241 1.26 14.07 -7.16
CA GLY A 241 1.10 15.49 -7.47
C GLY A 241 -0.33 15.90 -7.79
N ARG A 242 -1.33 15.15 -7.31
CA ARG A 242 -2.75 15.45 -7.51
C ARG A 242 -3.29 16.36 -6.41
N ASP A 243 -4.33 17.12 -6.74
CA ASP A 243 -5.04 18.00 -5.80
C ASP A 243 -5.69 17.18 -4.67
N LEU A 244 -5.51 17.63 -3.42
CA LEU A 244 -6.08 17.01 -2.21
C LEU A 244 -7.28 17.78 -1.68
N THR A 245 -7.63 18.93 -2.26
CA THR A 245 -8.67 19.82 -1.77
C THR A 245 -10.04 19.15 -1.86
N VAL A 246 -10.80 19.17 -0.78
CA VAL A 246 -12.16 18.62 -0.73
C VAL A 246 -13.15 19.64 -1.29
N LYS A 247 -13.69 19.41 -2.49
CA LYS A 247 -14.75 20.27 -3.08
C LYS A 247 -16.12 19.68 -2.76
N ASN A 248 -17.01 20.45 -2.14
CA ASN A 248 -18.36 20.05 -1.73
C ASN A 248 -18.36 18.78 -0.85
N PRO A 249 -17.91 18.89 0.41
CA PRO A 249 -17.81 17.73 1.29
C PRO A 249 -19.20 17.22 1.70
N GLU A 250 -19.47 15.95 1.43
CA GLU A 250 -20.46 15.17 2.17
C GLU A 250 -19.92 14.93 3.58
N ILE A 251 -20.71 15.32 4.58
CA ILE A 251 -20.37 15.14 5.99
C ILE A 251 -21.03 13.87 6.50
N ARG A 252 -20.23 12.91 6.96
CA ARG A 252 -20.73 11.67 7.58
C ARG A 252 -20.19 11.56 8.99
N ILE A 253 -21.03 11.14 9.93
CA ILE A 253 -20.60 10.92 11.31
C ILE A 253 -20.72 9.44 11.63
N ARG A 254 -19.67 8.86 12.21
CA ARG A 254 -19.58 7.43 12.51
C ARG A 254 -19.14 7.17 13.94
N ASP A 255 -19.62 6.06 14.50
CA ASP A 255 -19.16 5.53 15.78
C ASP A 255 -17.81 4.77 15.65
N ALA A 256 -17.31 4.22 16.77
CA ALA A 256 -16.07 3.45 16.78
C ALA A 256 -16.14 2.12 15.99
N TRP A 257 -17.35 1.59 15.78
CA TRP A 257 -17.65 0.39 15.00
C TRP A 257 -17.95 0.68 13.53
N ASN A 258 -17.83 1.96 13.16
CA ASN A 258 -18.00 2.46 11.82
C ASN A 258 -19.47 2.53 11.36
N ASN A 259 -20.42 2.41 12.27
CA ASN A 259 -21.83 2.57 11.92
C ASN A 259 -22.15 4.04 11.67
N ASP A 260 -23.03 4.29 10.71
CA ASP A 260 -23.53 5.63 10.45
C ASP A 260 -24.35 6.15 11.60
N VAL A 261 -24.05 7.38 11.99
CA VAL A 261 -24.83 8.11 12.95
C VAL A 261 -25.57 9.22 12.22
N THR A 262 -26.89 9.08 12.17
CA THR A 262 -27.78 10.06 11.53
C THR A 262 -28.17 11.21 12.45
N ASN A 263 -28.02 11.08 13.78
CA ASN A 263 -28.39 12.12 14.74
C ASN A 263 -27.30 12.40 15.78
N VAL A 264 -26.48 13.43 15.49
CA VAL A 264 -25.33 13.84 16.32
C VAL A 264 -25.74 14.35 17.70
N LYS A 265 -26.94 14.97 17.80
CA LYS A 265 -27.41 15.63 19.02
C LYS A 265 -27.84 14.64 20.11
N SER A 266 -28.15 13.41 19.74
CA SER A 266 -28.56 12.34 20.67
C SER A 266 -27.46 11.32 20.94
N LEU A 267 -26.22 11.63 20.57
CA LEU A 267 -25.11 10.71 20.72
C LEU A 267 -24.74 10.50 22.19
N PRO A 268 -24.60 9.25 22.66
CA PRO A 268 -24.01 9.00 23.98
C PRO A 268 -22.56 9.51 24.02
N GLY A 269 -22.06 9.77 25.22
CA GLY A 269 -20.68 10.22 25.42
C GLY A 269 -19.69 9.26 24.75
N GLY A 270 -18.80 9.78 23.90
CA GLY A 270 -17.94 8.93 23.08
C GLY A 270 -17.03 9.68 22.11
N THR A 271 -16.14 8.94 21.44
CA THR A 271 -15.34 9.45 20.32
C THR A 271 -16.02 9.09 19.01
N TYR A 272 -16.28 10.10 18.19
CA TYR A 272 -16.93 9.97 16.90
C TYR A 272 -15.99 10.50 15.81
N TYR A 273 -16.27 10.09 14.58
CA TYR A 273 -15.47 10.47 13.43
C TYR A 273 -16.38 11.16 12.42
N LYS A 274 -16.00 12.36 12.04
CA LYS A 274 -16.63 13.15 10.99
C LYS A 274 -15.80 12.98 9.72
N ASP A 275 -16.34 12.26 8.76
CA ASP A 275 -15.77 12.19 7.44
C ASP A 275 -16.28 13.35 6.60
N LEU A 276 -15.37 13.91 5.81
CA LEU A 276 -15.61 14.95 4.83
C LEU A 276 -15.17 14.35 3.48
N ILE A 277 -16.14 13.92 2.69
CA ILE A 277 -15.92 13.27 1.39
C ILE A 277 -16.26 14.29 0.31
N GLY A 278 -15.27 14.73 -0.46
CA GLY A 278 -15.48 15.68 -1.53
C GLY A 278 -15.94 15.00 -2.81
N SER A 279 -16.70 15.75 -3.61
CA SER A 279 -17.10 15.38 -4.97
C SER A 279 -15.95 15.03 -5.93
N ASN A 280 -14.71 15.33 -5.56
CA ASN A 280 -13.49 15.03 -6.31
C ASN A 280 -12.67 13.86 -5.73
N GLY A 281 -13.24 13.08 -4.81
CA GLY A 281 -12.56 11.97 -4.14
C GLY A 281 -11.49 12.37 -3.14
N ALA A 282 -11.34 13.67 -2.89
CA ALA A 282 -10.59 14.14 -1.74
C ALA A 282 -11.36 13.77 -0.47
N PHE A 283 -10.63 13.24 0.50
CA PHE A 283 -11.21 12.70 1.72
C PHE A 283 -10.47 13.25 2.93
N LYS A 284 -11.23 13.54 3.98
CA LYS A 284 -10.71 14.04 5.24
C LYS A 284 -11.52 13.46 6.40
N VAL A 285 -10.84 13.01 7.45
CA VAL A 285 -11.48 12.53 8.68
C VAL A 285 -11.13 13.46 9.82
N GLU A 286 -12.12 13.94 10.55
CA GLU A 286 -11.95 14.71 11.79
C GLU A 286 -12.51 13.89 12.95
N ALA A 287 -11.68 13.57 13.95
CA ALA A 287 -12.18 13.01 15.19
C ALA A 287 -12.78 14.13 16.05
N PHE A 288 -13.93 13.87 16.68
CA PHE A 288 -14.51 14.76 17.68
C PHE A 288 -15.05 13.95 18.86
N LYS A 289 -15.06 14.56 20.04
CA LYS A 289 -15.64 13.96 21.23
C LYS A 289 -17.02 14.56 21.47
N VAL A 290 -18.01 13.71 21.69
CA VAL A 290 -19.29 14.12 22.24
C VAL A 290 -19.22 13.85 23.73
N THR A 291 -19.37 14.90 24.53
CA THR A 291 -19.58 14.77 25.98
C THR A 291 -21.04 14.45 26.18
N SER A 292 -21.35 13.37 26.91
CA SER A 292 -22.74 12.99 27.19
C SER A 292 -23.51 14.17 27.80
N PRO A 293 -24.72 14.52 27.32
CA PRO A 293 -25.57 15.52 27.96
C PRO A 293 -26.10 15.04 29.33
N ILE A 294 -26.06 13.74 29.58
CA ILE A 294 -26.32 13.14 30.89
C ILE A 294 -24.97 13.06 31.60
N GLY A 295 -24.85 13.82 32.69
CA GLY A 295 -23.61 14.10 33.40
C GLY A 295 -22.77 12.88 33.76
N GLN A 296 -21.52 13.18 34.11
CA GLN A 296 -20.55 12.28 34.72
C GLN A 296 -21.22 11.30 35.69
N VAL A 297 -21.50 10.07 35.26
CA VAL A 297 -21.64 8.98 36.21
C VAL A 297 -20.21 8.57 36.55
N LYS A 298 -19.73 9.07 37.70
CA LYS A 298 -18.59 8.47 38.40
C LYS A 298 -18.94 7.01 38.67
N ILE A 299 -18.09 6.10 38.18
CA ILE A 299 -17.82 4.81 38.81
C ILE A 299 -16.35 4.83 39.17
#